data_AF-A0A8S1JBX3-F1
#
_entry.id   AF-A0A8S1JBX3-F1
#
_cell.length_a   1.000
_cell.length_b   1.000
_cell.length_c   1.000
_cell.angle_alpha   90.00
_cell.angle_beta   90.00
_cell.angle_gamma   90.00
#
_symmetry.space_group_name_H-M   'P 1'
#
loop_
_entity.id
_entity.type
_entity.pdbx_description
1 polymer ?
#
loop_
_entity_poly.entity_id
_entity_poly.type
_entity_poly.pdbx_seq_one_letter_code
_entity_poly.pdbx_strand_id
1 'polypeptide(L)'
;MPFFFEEEDIPGRFRWVTTSIARFDPLGSWRPDLDLDLVWNTNLTTYDGVPLSLGSLPPRVRLRTPSLTVSLISVGSEEALRLTDDHWDGQVGMEDEFLPEVPPDGEP
;
A
#
# COMPACT_ATOMS: atom_id res chain seq x y z
N MET A 1 -12.87 -16.98 13.58
CA MET A 1 -12.41 -15.76 12.88
C MET A 1 -12.09 -16.13 11.43
N PRO A 2 -12.48 -15.33 10.42
CA PRO A 2 -12.36 -15.72 9.01
C PRO A 2 -10.92 -15.69 8.45
N PHE A 3 -10.12 -14.75 8.95
CA PHE A 3 -8.71 -14.57 8.63
C PHE A 3 -8.00 -13.94 9.83
N PHE A 4 -6.67 -13.97 9.85
CA PHE A 4 -5.82 -13.32 10.86
C PHE A 4 -4.59 -12.70 10.18
N PHE A 5 -3.87 -11.87 10.92
CA PHE A 5 -2.59 -11.30 10.51
C PHE A 5 -1.47 -12.07 11.22
N GLU A 6 -0.43 -12.51 10.50
CA GLU A 6 0.56 -13.47 11.03
C GLU A 6 1.64 -12.81 11.89
N GLU A 7 2.06 -11.60 11.54
CA GLU A 7 3.23 -10.93 12.14
C GLU A 7 2.87 -9.73 13.03
N GLU A 8 1.63 -9.24 12.93
CA GLU A 8 1.17 -8.08 13.69
C GLU A 8 -0.16 -8.35 14.40
N ASP A 9 -0.21 -8.10 15.70
CA ASP A 9 -1.48 -8.00 16.43
C ASP A 9 -2.05 -6.60 16.22
N ILE A 10 -2.89 -6.44 15.20
CA ILE A 10 -3.56 -5.18 14.89
C ILE A 10 -4.82 -5.07 15.75
N PRO A 11 -4.93 -4.11 16.68
CA PRO A 11 -6.11 -3.96 17.51
C PRO A 11 -7.31 -3.61 16.64
N GLY A 12 -8.36 -4.42 16.72
CA GLY A 12 -9.55 -4.22 15.89
C GLY A 12 -10.71 -5.11 16.26
N ARG A 13 -11.77 -5.06 15.46
CA ARG A 13 -12.99 -5.83 15.66
C ARG A 13 -13.42 -6.48 14.37
N PHE A 14 -13.81 -7.75 14.47
CA PHE A 14 -14.50 -8.44 13.40
C PHE A 14 -16.00 -8.22 13.49
N ARG A 15 -16.65 -8.03 12.34
CA ARG A 15 -18.10 -8.08 12.23
C ARG A 15 -18.54 -8.75 10.93
N TRP A 16 -19.70 -9.39 10.99
CA TRP A 16 -20.41 -9.84 9.81
C TRP A 16 -21.23 -8.67 9.26
N VAL A 17 -20.95 -8.29 8.02
CA VAL A 17 -21.71 -7.27 7.28
C VAL A 17 -22.96 -7.91 6.68
N THR A 18 -22.82 -9.13 6.19
CA THR A 18 -23.90 -10.00 5.73
C THR A 18 -23.65 -11.42 6.24
N THR A 19 -24.48 -12.38 5.85
CA THR A 19 -24.25 -13.82 6.13
C THR A 19 -23.04 -14.40 5.39
N SER A 20 -22.48 -13.70 4.39
CA SER A 20 -21.38 -14.17 3.54
C SER A 20 -20.17 -13.23 3.52
N ILE A 21 -20.27 -12.05 4.13
CA ILE A 21 -19.21 -11.05 4.14
C ILE A 21 -18.83 -10.73 5.58
N ALA A 22 -17.60 -11.08 5.94
CA ALA A 22 -16.97 -10.65 7.17
C ALA A 22 -15.98 -9.52 6.91
N ARG A 23 -15.90 -8.58 7.84
CA ARG A 23 -15.03 -7.42 7.78
C ARG A 23 -14.25 -7.28 9.08
N PHE A 24 -13.00 -6.83 8.97
CA PHE A 24 -12.18 -6.36 10.08
C PHE A 24 -12.13 -4.84 10.06
N ASP A 25 -12.40 -4.21 11.21
CA ASP A 25 -12.30 -2.77 11.42
C ASP A 25 -11.23 -2.50 12.51
N PRO A 26 -10.09 -1.88 12.17
CA PRO A 26 -9.08 -1.53 13.17
C PRO A 26 -9.62 -0.49 14.16
N LEU A 27 -9.15 -0.50 15.41
CA LEU A 27 -9.55 0.47 16.44
C LEU A 27 -8.97 1.87 16.17
N GLY A 28 -7.90 1.96 15.39
CA GLY A 28 -7.30 3.20 14.93
C GLY A 28 -7.12 3.21 13.40
N SER A 29 -6.42 4.22 12.89
CA SER A 29 -6.05 4.27 11.48
C SER A 29 -5.07 3.16 11.14
N TRP A 30 -5.15 2.66 9.90
CA TRP A 30 -4.10 1.82 9.33
C TRP A 30 -2.78 2.60 9.28
N ARG A 31 -1.68 1.88 9.45
CA ARG A 31 -0.35 2.42 9.18
C ARG A 31 -0.25 2.83 7.71
N PRO A 32 0.36 3.99 7.39
CA PRO A 32 0.52 4.43 6.00
C PRO A 32 1.46 3.51 5.23
N ASP A 33 2.45 2.93 5.89
CA ASP A 33 3.47 2.01 5.39
C ASP A 33 3.07 0.54 5.62
N LEU A 34 1.82 0.17 5.32
CA LEU A 34 1.33 -1.18 5.56
C LEU A 34 2.18 -2.20 4.79
N ASP A 35 2.67 -3.23 5.48
CA ASP A 35 3.30 -4.41 4.87
C ASP A 35 3.10 -5.59 5.81
N LEU A 36 2.13 -6.46 5.49
CA LEU A 36 1.78 -7.59 6.35
C LEU A 36 1.17 -8.76 5.57
N ASP A 37 1.18 -9.93 6.19
CA ASP A 37 0.53 -11.14 5.68
C ASP A 37 -0.86 -11.33 6.30
N LEU A 38 -1.89 -11.37 5.43
CA LEU A 38 -3.23 -11.84 5.76
C LEU A 38 -3.31 -13.34 5.48
N VAL A 39 -3.72 -14.11 6.48
CA VAL A 39 -3.85 -15.57 6.38
C VAL A 39 -5.31 -15.97 6.51
N TRP A 40 -5.82 -16.72 5.54
CA TRP A 40 -7.15 -17.33 5.61
C TRP A 40 -7.19 -18.41 6.68
N ASN A 41 -8.23 -18.43 7.50
CA ASN A 41 -8.47 -19.55 8.40
C ASN A 41 -9.02 -20.74 7.60
N THR A 42 -8.14 -21.61 7.12
CA THR A 42 -8.49 -22.79 6.30
C THR A 42 -9.24 -23.89 7.06
N ASN A 43 -9.36 -23.76 8.39
CA ASN A 43 -10.15 -24.66 9.22
C ASN A 43 -11.62 -24.23 9.36
N LEU A 44 -12.05 -23.21 8.61
CA LEU A 44 -13.46 -22.79 8.61
C LEU A 44 -14.34 -23.83 7.94
N THR A 45 -15.50 -24.04 8.56
CA THR A 45 -16.57 -24.90 8.05
C THR A 45 -17.88 -24.14 8.20
N THR A 46 -18.76 -24.24 7.21
CA THR A 46 -20.12 -23.71 7.29
C THR A 46 -20.94 -24.45 8.36
N TYR A 47 -22.10 -23.91 8.71
CA TYR A 47 -23.00 -24.54 9.69
C TYR A 47 -23.41 -25.97 9.30
N ASP A 48 -23.58 -26.23 8.01
CA ASP A 48 -23.95 -27.51 7.41
C ASP A 48 -22.75 -28.44 7.13
N GLY A 49 -21.53 -28.06 7.54
CA GLY A 49 -20.37 -28.94 7.48
C GLY A 49 -19.52 -28.82 6.22
N VAL A 50 -19.77 -27.84 5.35
CA VAL A 50 -18.97 -27.62 4.13
C VAL A 50 -17.67 -26.90 4.49
N PRO A 51 -16.49 -27.49 4.24
CA PRO A 51 -15.22 -26.83 4.54
C PRO A 51 -14.95 -25.66 3.58
N LEU A 52 -14.17 -24.69 4.03
CA LEU A 52 -13.71 -23.59 3.20
C LEU A 52 -12.92 -24.11 2.00
N SER A 53 -13.31 -23.65 0.80
CA SER A 53 -12.57 -23.88 -0.44
C SER A 53 -12.13 -22.54 -1.02
N LEU A 54 -10.82 -22.36 -1.18
CA LEU A 54 -10.22 -21.13 -1.70
C LEU A 54 -10.15 -21.10 -3.24
N GLY A 55 -10.41 -22.22 -3.90
CA GLY A 55 -10.25 -22.34 -5.36
C GLY A 55 -8.79 -22.06 -5.77
N SER A 56 -8.58 -21.01 -6.55
CA SER A 56 -7.26 -20.54 -6.98
C SER A 56 -6.62 -19.51 -6.04
N LEU A 57 -7.33 -19.07 -5.00
CA LEU A 57 -6.81 -18.08 -4.07
C LEU A 57 -5.75 -18.71 -3.16
N PRO A 58 -4.61 -18.04 -2.93
CA PRO A 58 -3.61 -18.54 -2.00
C PRO A 58 -4.12 -18.44 -0.55
N PRO A 59 -3.68 -19.33 0.35
CA PRO A 59 -4.04 -19.30 1.78
C PRO A 59 -3.47 -18.08 2.51
N ARG A 60 -2.49 -17.40 1.91
CA ARG A 60 -1.82 -16.22 2.41
C ARG A 60 -1.77 -15.14 1.33
N VAL A 61 -2.06 -13.91 1.71
CA VAL A 61 -2.03 -12.74 0.83
C VAL A 61 -1.23 -11.65 1.52
N ARG A 62 -0.16 -11.18 0.87
CA ARG A 62 0.61 -10.03 1.34
C ARG A 62 -0.12 -8.74 0.96
N LEU A 63 -0.39 -7.89 1.95
CA LEU A 63 -0.99 -6.58 1.79
C LEU A 63 0.09 -5.53 2.02
N ARG A 64 0.39 -4.74 0.97
CA ARG A 64 1.42 -3.72 1.02
C ARG A 64 0.92 -2.38 0.47
N THR A 65 1.20 -1.28 1.15
CA THR A 65 1.03 0.06 0.57
C THR A 65 2.10 0.28 -0.49
N PRO A 66 1.73 0.63 -1.74
CA PRO A 66 2.71 0.98 -2.77
C PRO A 66 3.53 2.21 -2.37
N SER A 67 4.78 2.26 -2.80
CA SER A 67 5.60 3.48 -2.65
C SER A 67 4.92 4.65 -3.36
N LEU A 68 4.83 5.79 -2.68
CA LEU A 68 4.36 7.03 -3.30
C LEU A 68 5.47 7.56 -4.22
N THR A 69 5.15 7.78 -5.49
CA THR A 69 6.06 8.47 -6.42
C THR A 69 5.61 9.92 -6.57
N VAL A 70 6.52 10.85 -6.35
CA VAL A 70 6.36 12.28 -6.66
C VAL A 70 7.26 12.60 -7.85
N SER A 71 6.75 13.37 -8.80
CA SER A 71 7.51 13.85 -9.94
C SER A 71 7.28 15.35 -10.12
N LEU A 72 8.37 16.10 -10.22
CA LEU A 72 8.38 17.55 -10.49
C LEU A 72 8.62 17.76 -11.97
N ILE A 73 7.67 18.40 -12.65
CA ILE A 73 7.70 18.56 -14.12
C ILE A 73 8.03 20.01 -14.53
N SER A 74 7.66 21.01 -13.71
CA SER A 74 7.92 22.44 -13.97
C SER A 74 7.95 23.25 -12.68
N VAL A 75 8.73 24.34 -12.67
CA VAL A 75 8.70 25.38 -11.64
C VAL A 75 8.28 26.70 -12.27
N GLY A 76 7.09 27.21 -11.93
CA GLY A 76 6.49 28.41 -12.57
C GLY A 76 6.73 29.74 -11.84
N SER A 77 7.79 29.88 -11.05
CA SER A 77 8.08 31.10 -10.29
C SER A 77 8.86 32.11 -11.14
N GLU A 78 8.50 33.40 -11.10
CA GLU A 78 9.27 34.47 -11.78
C GLU A 78 10.75 34.46 -11.36
N GLU A 79 11.03 34.19 -10.09
CA GLU A 79 12.40 34.10 -9.60
C GLU A 79 13.12 32.85 -10.12
N ALA A 80 12.41 31.72 -10.27
CA ALA A 80 13.00 30.52 -10.86
C ALA A 80 13.32 30.74 -12.34
N LEU A 81 12.39 31.31 -13.10
CA LEU A 81 12.58 31.67 -14.51
C LEU A 81 13.77 32.62 -14.69
N ARG A 82 13.93 33.61 -13.79
CA ARG A 82 15.05 34.55 -13.79
C ARG A 82 16.39 33.87 -13.47
N LEU A 83 16.40 32.91 -12.54
CA LEU A 83 17.63 32.22 -12.11
C LEU A 83 18.08 31.15 -13.11
N THR A 84 17.15 30.62 -13.90
CA THR A 84 17.44 29.57 -14.89
C THR A 84 17.39 30.09 -16.32
N ASP A 85 17.26 31.41 -16.53
CA ASP A 85 17.09 32.04 -17.85
C ASP A 85 16.01 31.35 -18.70
N ASP A 86 14.89 30.96 -18.10
CA ASP A 86 13.80 30.21 -18.75
C ASP A 86 14.22 28.85 -19.37
N HIS A 87 15.35 28.29 -18.91
CA HIS A 87 15.93 27.04 -19.41
C HIS A 87 15.75 25.84 -18.46
N TRP A 88 15.03 25.97 -17.34
CA TRP A 88 14.76 24.83 -16.46
C TRP A 88 13.77 23.88 -17.11
N ASP A 89 14.13 22.60 -17.21
CA ASP A 89 13.26 21.53 -17.70
C ASP A 89 13.43 20.29 -16.81
N GLY A 90 12.38 19.92 -16.09
CA GLY A 90 12.36 18.77 -15.18
C GLY A 90 12.35 17.41 -15.90
N GLN A 91 12.33 17.41 -17.24
CA GLN A 91 12.38 16.22 -18.08
C GLN A 91 13.74 16.06 -18.79
N VAL A 92 14.62 17.05 -18.69
CA VAL A 92 15.95 17.05 -19.32
C VAL A 92 17.01 16.85 -18.24
N GLY A 93 17.41 15.59 -18.04
CA GLY A 93 18.59 15.19 -17.25
C GLY A 93 19.67 14.58 -18.15
N MET A 94 20.91 14.49 -17.66
CA MET A 94 21.99 13.77 -18.36
C MET A 94 21.65 12.28 -18.47
N GLU A 95 22.15 11.57 -19.50
CA GLU A 95 21.88 10.13 -19.72
C GLU A 95 22.27 9.22 -18.53
N ASP A 96 23.12 9.73 -17.62
CA ASP A 96 23.54 9.06 -16.38
C ASP A 96 22.71 9.47 -15.13
N GLU A 97 21.82 10.45 -15.24
CA GLU A 97 20.91 10.90 -14.17
C GLU A 97 19.63 10.05 -14.19
N PHE A 98 19.77 8.77 -13.85
CA PHE A 98 18.63 8.04 -13.30
C PHE A 98 18.41 8.56 -11.90
N LEU A 99 17.47 9.49 -11.74
CA LEU A 99 16.45 9.57 -10.68
C LEU A 99 15.81 10.97 -10.72
N PRO A 100 14.49 11.12 -10.46
CA PRO A 100 13.93 12.42 -10.11
C PRO A 100 14.69 12.96 -8.88
N GLU A 101 14.93 14.27 -8.78
CA GLU A 101 15.61 14.85 -7.60
C GLU A 101 14.97 14.32 -6.31
N VAL A 102 15.67 13.39 -5.64
CA VAL A 102 15.25 12.88 -4.33
C VAL A 102 15.95 13.77 -3.30
N PRO A 103 15.22 14.33 -2.30
CA PRO A 103 15.87 15.03 -1.21
C PRO A 103 16.85 14.08 -0.50
N PRO A 104 17.94 14.58 0.11
CA PRO A 104 19.01 13.74 0.66
C PRO A 104 18.58 12.78 1.78
N ASP A 105 17.32 12.79 2.22
CA ASP A 105 16.72 11.84 3.17
C ASP A 105 15.85 10.74 2.52
N GLY A 106 15.69 10.75 1.19
CA GLY A 106 15.05 9.68 0.44
C GLY A 106 16.10 8.75 -0.18
N GLU A 107 16.36 7.63 0.47
CA GLU A 107 17.09 6.53 -0.16
C GLU A 107 16.17 5.84 -1.22
N PRO A 108 16.74 5.35 -2.34
CA PRO A 108 15.99 4.68 -3.41
C PRO A 108 15.34 3.35 -3.01
#